data_AF-A0A3D4QQ46-F1
#
_entry.id   AF-A0A3D4QQ46-F1
#
_cell.length_a   1.000
_cell.length_b   1.000
_cell.length_c   1.000
_cell.angle_alpha   90.00
_cell.angle_beta   90.00
_cell.angle_gamma   90.00
#
_symmetry.space_group_name_H-M   'P 1'
#
loop_
_entity.id
_entity.type
_entity.pdbx_description
1 polymer ?
#
loop_
_entity_poly.entity_id
_entity_poly.type
_entity_poly.pdbx_seq_one_letter_code
_entity_poly.pdbx_strand_id
1 'polypeptide(L)' 'VLEITDPILLEKTGGIVQGMSGSPIIQDGKIAGAITHVFVNDPTKGYGIFIEWMLEETDKIIE' A
#
# COMPACT_ATOMS: atom_id res chain seq x y z
N VAL A 1 4.57 5.27 -7.35
CA VAL A 1 3.16 5.72 -7.23
C VAL A 1 2.30 4.52 -7.54
N LEU A 2 1.23 4.32 -6.77
CA LEU A 2 0.27 3.23 -6.96
C LEU A 2 -1.13 3.78 -7.23
N GLU A 3 -1.96 2.93 -7.82
CA GLU A 3 -3.39 3.18 -8.07
C GLU A 3 -4.17 1.97 -7.60
N ILE A 4 -5.25 2.20 -6.85
CA ILE A 4 -6.10 1.15 -6.33
C ILE A 4 -7.03 0.67 -7.44
N THR A 5 -7.01 -0.64 -7.71
CA THR A 5 -7.78 -1.27 -8.78
C THR A 5 -8.87 -2.21 -8.27
N ASP A 6 -8.92 -2.49 -6.97
CA ASP A 6 -9.93 -3.38 -6.39
C ASP A 6 -11.32 -2.72 -6.45
N PRO A 7 -12.27 -3.28 -7.22
CA PRO A 7 -13.56 -2.66 -7.43
C PRO A 7 -14.43 -2.64 -6.16
N ILE A 8 -14.30 -3.65 -5.29
CA ILE A 8 -15.09 -3.76 -4.05
C ILE A 8 -14.61 -2.71 -3.05
N LEU A 9 -13.31 -2.50 -2.96
CA LEU A 9 -12.73 -1.44 -2.12
C LEU A 9 -13.15 -0.07 -2.64
N LEU A 10 -12.99 0.19 -3.94
CA LEU A 10 -13.35 1.46 -4.56
C LEU A 10 -14.84 1.79 -4.36
N GLU A 11 -15.74 0.82 -4.52
CA GLU A 11 -17.18 1.01 -4.28
C GLU A 11 -17.47 1.39 -2.82
N LYS A 12 -16.77 0.77 -1.86
CA LYS A 12 -17.04 0.98 -0.44
C LYS A 12 -16.42 2.25 0.15
N THR A 13 -15.25 2.65 -0.33
CA THR A 13 -14.46 3.70 0.32
C THR A 13 -14.09 4.87 -0.60
N GLY A 14 -14.24 4.71 -1.92
CA GLY A 14 -13.76 5.68 -2.91
C GLY A 14 -12.24 5.70 -3.10
N GLY A 15 -11.50 4.78 -2.47
CA GLY A 15 -10.04 4.72 -2.53
C GLY A 15 -9.37 4.55 -1.16
N ILE A 16 -8.15 5.06 -1.04
CA ILE A 16 -7.35 5.03 0.18
C ILE A 16 -7.96 6.00 1.20
N VAL A 17 -8.26 5.49 2.39
CA VAL A 17 -8.81 6.28 3.51
C VAL A 17 -7.85 6.29 4.70
N GLN A 18 -8.13 7.19 5.65
CA GLN A 18 -7.37 7.25 6.89
C GLN A 18 -7.40 5.90 7.62
N GLY A 19 -6.25 5.50 8.16
CA GLY A 19 -6.08 4.21 8.83
C GLY A 19 -5.58 3.09 7.92
N MET A 20 -5.54 3.28 6.60
CA MET A 20 -4.98 2.27 5.68
C MET A 20 -3.45 2.24 5.63
N SER A 21 -2.73 3.14 6.33
CA SER A 21 -1.27 3.09 6.39
C SER A 21 -0.80 1.73 6.94
N GLY A 22 0.13 1.09 6.24
CA GLY A 22 0.57 -0.29 6.51
C GLY A 22 -0.26 -1.39 5.83
N SER A 23 -1.36 -1.06 5.15
CA SER A 23 -2.15 -2.07 4.42
C SER A 23 -1.33 -2.71 3.31
N PRO A 24 -1.38 -4.04 3.13
CA PRO A 24 -0.59 -4.74 2.12
C PRO A 24 -1.08 -4.39 0.71
N ILE A 25 -0.14 -4.15 -0.19
CA ILE A 25 -0.36 -4.03 -1.63
C ILE A 25 -0.16 -5.41 -2.22
N ILE A 26 -1.19 -5.93 -2.90
CA ILE A 26 -1.16 -7.26 -3.52
C ILE A 26 -1.04 -7.12 -5.05
N GLN A 27 -0.06 -7.79 -5.64
CA GLN A 27 0.09 -7.95 -7.08
C GLN A 27 0.37 -9.42 -7.39
N ASP A 28 -0.34 -9.98 -8.38
CA ASP A 28 -0.19 -11.39 -8.79
C ASP A 28 -0.29 -12.39 -7.62
N GLY A 29 -1.16 -12.10 -6.64
CA GLY A 29 -1.35 -12.93 -5.44
C GLY A 29 -0.20 -12.87 -4.43
N LYS A 30 0.74 -11.92 -4.57
CA LYS A 30 1.89 -11.73 -3.67
C LYS A 30 1.90 -10.33 -3.07
N ILE A 31 2.54 -10.18 -1.92
CA ILE A 31 2.75 -8.87 -1.29
C ILE A 31 3.86 -8.14 -2.05
N ALA A 32 3.53 -6.99 -2.63
CA ALA A 32 4.49 -6.10 -3.30
C ALA A 32 5.01 -5.00 -2.36
N GLY A 33 4.26 -4.67 -1.32
CA GLY A 33 4.58 -3.55 -0.43
C GLY A 33 3.45 -3.20 0.52
N ALA A 34 3.51 -2.01 1.09
CA ALA A 34 2.46 -1.47 1.96
C ALA A 34 2.12 -0.01 1.61
N ILE A 35 0.85 0.37 1.77
CA ILE A 35 0.38 1.75 1.61
C ILE A 35 1.02 2.65 2.67
N THR A 36 1.46 3.85 2.28
CA THR A 36 1.99 4.85 3.23
C THR A 36 1.17 6.13 3.24
N HIS A 37 0.87 6.69 2.06
CA HIS A 37 0.19 7.98 1.92
C HIS A 37 -0.74 8.01 0.72
N VAL A 38 -1.80 8.82 0.80
CA VAL A 38 -2.77 9.06 -0.28
C VAL A 38 -2.51 10.40 -0.96
N PHE A 39 -2.88 10.54 -2.23
CA PHE A 39 -2.85 11.82 -2.93
C PHE A 39 -4.01 12.71 -2.45
N VAL A 40 -3.73 13.99 -2.20
CA VAL A 40 -4.73 14.93 -1.66
C VAL A 40 -5.92 15.13 -2.61
N ASN A 41 -5.68 15.10 -3.92
CA ASN A 41 -6.67 15.37 -4.96
C ASN A 41 -7.27 14.12 -5.60
N ASP A 42 -6.76 12.92 -5.27
CA ASP A 42 -7.22 11.67 -5.86
C ASP A 42 -7.04 10.52 -4.85
N PRO A 43 -8.10 10.13 -4.12
CA PRO A 43 -8.02 9.07 -3.12
C PRO A 43 -7.72 7.69 -3.74
N THR A 44 -7.88 7.51 -5.06
CA THR A 44 -7.55 6.24 -5.72
C THR A 44 -6.05 6.04 -5.89
N LYS A 45 -5.24 7.08 -5.68
CA LYS A 45 -3.79 7.05 -5.90
C LYS A 45 -3.03 7.35 -4.62
N GLY A 46 -1.83 6.81 -4.55
CA GLY A 46 -1.00 6.96 -3.37
C GLY A 46 0.46 6.58 -3.55
N TYR A 47 1.11 6.54 -2.41
CA TYR A 47 2.46 6.07 -2.23
C TYR A 47 2.45 4.80 -1.38
N GLY A 48 3.41 3.94 -1.66
CA GLY A 48 3.69 2.76 -0.87
C GLY A 48 5.19 2.54 -0.74
N ILE A 49 5.57 1.68 0.18
CA ILE A 49 6.93 1.19 0.36
C ILE A 49 7.02 -0.24 -0.17
N PHE A 50 8.14 -0.60 -0.81
CA PHE A 50 8.36 -1.95 -1.31
C PHE A 50 8.57 -2.96 -0.17
N ILE A 51 8.08 -4.18 -0.37
CA ILE A 51 8.30 -5.28 0.58
C ILE A 51 9.78 -5.59 0.79
N GLU A 52 10.59 -5.45 -0.26
CA GLU A 52 12.04 -5.63 -0.23
C GLU A 52 12.70 -4.76 0.84
N TRP A 53 12.40 -3.46 0.87
CA TRP A 53 12.97 -2.54 1.85
C TRP A 53 12.55 -2.85 3.28
N MET A 54 11.30 -3.32 3.47
CA MET A 54 10.82 -3.72 4.79
C MET A 54 11.56 -4.98 5.28
N LEU A 55 11.86 -5.93 4.38
CA LEU A 55 12.63 -7.13 4.70
C LEU A 55 14.09 -6.79 5.01
N GLU A 56 14.73 -5.96 4.18
CA GLU A 56 16.11 -5.50 4.42
C GLU A 56 16.28 -4.83 5.79
N GLU A 57 15.33 -3.99 6.20
CA GLU A 57 15.37 -3.40 7.55
C GLU A 57 15.09 -4.41 8.66
N THR A 58 14.26 -5.41 8.40
CA THR A 58 14.01 -6.47 9.39
C THR A 58 15.25 -7.33 9.60
N ASP A 59 15.96 -7.68 8.53
CA ASP A 59 17.18 -8.50 8.59
C ASP A 59 18.29 -7.79 9.38
N LYS A 60 18.45 -6.46 9.22
CA LYS A 60 19.39 -5.65 10.01
C LYS A 60 19.10 -5.63 11.52
N ILE A 61 17.86 -5.91 11.93
CA ILE A 61 17.47 -5.96 13.35
C ILE A 61 17.81 -7.34 13.94
N ILE A 62 17.91 -8.37 13.10
CA ILE A 62 18.14 -9.76 13.52
C ILE A 62 19.64 -10.10 13.56
N GLU A 63 20.49 -9.35 12.85
CA GLU A 63 21.96 -9.34 12.98
C GLU A 63 22.44 -8.63 14.27
#